data_AF-A0A5J4KN34-F1
#
_entry.id   AF-A0A5J4KN34-F1
#
_cell.length_a   1.000
_cell.length_b   1.000
_cell.length_c   1.000
_cell.angle_alpha   90.00
_cell.angle_beta   90.00
_cell.angle_gamma   90.00
#
_symmetry.space_group_name_H-M   'P 1'
#
loop_
_entity.id
_entity.type
_entity.pdbx_description
1 polymer ?
#
loop_
_entity_poly.entity_id
_entity_poly.type
_entity_poly.pdbx_seq_one_letter_code
_entity_poly.pdbx_strand_id
1 'polypeptide(L)' 'MKAVKTHVGRCDTCGEPAAYAQLLAGGRSFRFCEQHAPLLVKKQAEAAASSNKK' A
#
# COMPACT_ATOMS: atom_id res chain seq x y z
N MET A 1 8.24 8.01 -3.76
CA MET A 1 7.66 6.75 -3.24
C MET A 1 6.16 6.84 -3.46
N LYS A 2 5.50 5.78 -3.95
CA LYS A 2 4.04 5.78 -4.19
C LYS A 2 3.41 4.67 -3.36
N ALA A 3 2.22 4.88 -2.82
CA ALA A 3 1.43 3.79 -2.26
C ALA A 3 0.12 3.66 -3.02
N VAL A 4 -0.44 2.46 -3.06
CA VAL A 4 -1.71 2.15 -3.70
C VAL A 4 -2.50 1.19 -2.81
N LYS A 5 -3.83 1.26 -2.87
CA LYS A 5 -4.67 0.21 -2.28
C LYS A 5 -4.52 -1.06 -3.13
N THR A 6 -4.25 -2.18 -2.49
CA THR A 6 -4.20 -3.49 -3.14
C THR A 6 -4.76 -4.53 -2.20
N HIS A 7 -5.47 -5.50 -2.76
CA HIS A 7 -6.02 -6.63 -2.00
C HIS A 7 -5.22 -7.91 -2.30
N VAL A 8 -4.03 -7.76 -2.90
CA VAL A 8 -3.19 -8.85 -3.39
C VAL A 8 -1.95 -9.01 -2.51
N GLY A 9 -1.78 -10.22 -1.97
CA GLY A 9 -0.67 -10.59 -1.11
C GLY A 9 -1.00 -10.49 0.38
N ARG A 10 0.04 -10.63 1.20
CA ARG A 10 -0.07 -10.61 2.66
C ARG A 10 0.78 -9.49 3.25
N CYS A 11 0.38 -8.99 4.41
CA CYS A 11 1.14 -8.03 5.17
C CYS A 11 2.48 -8.64 5.61
N ASP A 12 3.57 -7.90 5.40
CA ASP A 12 4.91 -8.34 5.81
C ASP A 12 5.04 -8.51 7.33
N THR A 13 4.22 -7.82 8.11
CA THR A 13 4.30 -7.84 9.58
C THR A 13 3.56 -9.03 10.21
N CYS A 14 2.31 -9.27 9.80
CA CYS A 14 1.43 -10.24 10.47
C CYS A 14 0.89 -11.35 9.56
N GLY A 15 1.12 -11.28 8.25
CA GLY A 15 0.63 -12.28 7.30
C GLY A 15 -0.86 -12.18 6.95
N GLU A 16 -1.59 -11.21 7.50
CA GLU A 16 -2.98 -10.92 7.10
C GLU A 16 -3.10 -10.43 5.65
N PRO A 17 -4.28 -10.48 5.03
CA PRO A 17 -4.48 -9.92 3.69
C PRO A 17 -3.97 -8.47 3.60
N ALA A 18 -3.13 -8.21 2.60
CA ALA A 18 -2.65 -6.87 2.34
C ALA A 18 -3.82 -5.99 1.87
N ALA A 19 -3.90 -4.77 2.39
CA ALA A 19 -4.86 -3.74 1.98
C ALA A 19 -4.15 -2.58 1.25
N TYR A 20 -2.85 -2.41 1.51
CA TYR A 20 -2.03 -1.34 0.94
C TYR A 20 -0.69 -1.89 0.46
N ALA A 21 -0.21 -1.38 -0.67
CA ALA A 21 1.14 -1.63 -1.16
C ALA A 21 1.89 -0.31 -1.37
N GLN A 22 3.04 -0.17 -0.73
CA GLN A 22 3.98 0.92 -0.97
C GLN A 22 5.00 0.49 -2.01
N LEU A 23 4.96 1.11 -3.19
CA LEU A 23 5.92 0.98 -4.28
C LEU A 23 7.12 1.90 -4.03
N LEU A 24 8.30 1.30 -3.88
CA LEU A 24 9.59 1.99 -3.77
C LEU A 24 10.32 1.98 -5.12
N ALA A 25 11.26 2.92 -5.25
CA ALA A 25 12.20 2.91 -6.38
C ALA A 25 13.03 1.62 -6.36
N GLY A 26 13.37 1.10 -7.54
CA GLY A 26 14.13 -0.16 -7.67
C GLY A 26 13.28 -1.43 -7.61
N GLY A 27 11.98 -1.35 -7.93
CA GLY A 27 11.11 -2.53 -8.10
C GLY A 27 10.66 -3.20 -6.79
N ARG A 28 10.99 -2.62 -5.64
CA ARG A 28 10.62 -3.15 -4.32
C ARG A 28 9.23 -2.64 -3.93
N SER A 29 8.43 -3.50 -3.32
CA SER A 29 7.12 -3.14 -2.79
C SER A 29 6.93 -3.69 -1.39
N PHE A 30 6.46 -2.88 -0.45
CA PHE A 30 6.06 -3.33 0.88
C PHE A 30 4.56 -3.44 0.98
N ARG A 31 4.07 -4.52 1.61
CA ARG A 31 2.64 -4.79 1.76
C ARG A 31 2.22 -4.64 3.22
N PHE A 32 1.10 -3.96 3.42
CA PHE A 32 0.55 -3.67 4.75
C PHE A 32 -0.93 -4.02 4.81
N CYS A 33 -1.36 -4.65 5.90
CA CYS A 33 -2.79 -4.78 6.23
C CYS A 33 -3.33 -3.46 6.81
N GLU A 34 -4.63 -3.37 7.07
CA GLU A 34 -5.25 -2.14 7.57
C GLU A 34 -4.75 -1.70 8.95
N GLN A 35 -4.38 -2.65 9.81
CA GLN A 35 -3.82 -2.36 11.14
C GLN A 35 -2.36 -1.93 11.06
N HIS A 36 -1.54 -2.56 10.20
CA HIS A 36 -0.10 -2.29 10.13
C HIS A 36 0.30 -1.22 9.11
N ALA A 37 -0.63 -0.72 8.30
CA ALA A 37 -0.34 0.34 7.34
C ALA A 37 -0.06 1.69 8.05
N PRO A 38 1.14 2.28 7.89
CA PRO A 38 1.44 3.59 8.42
C PRO A 38 0.52 4.66 7.83
N LEU A 39 0.20 5.70 8.60
CA LEU A 39 -0.67 6.80 8.15
C LEU A 39 -0.18 7.46 6.84
N LEU A 40 1.13 7.56 6.66
CA LEU A 40 1.73 8.07 5.41
C LEU A 40 1.38 7.19 4.20
N VAL A 41 1.37 5.86 4.36
CA VAL A 41 1.03 4.91 3.30
C VAL A 41 -0.45 5.00 2.96
N LYS A 42 -1.31 5.11 3.98
CA LYS A 42 -2.76 5.30 3.78
C LYS A 42 -3.04 6.58 2.99
N LYS A 43 -2.44 7.71 3.40
CA LYS A 43 -2.58 8.99 2.69
C LYS A 43 -2.06 8.93 1.26
N GLN A 44 -0.90 8.30 1.04
CA GLN A 44 -0.35 8.14 -0.31
C GLN A 44 -1.21 7.22 -1.18
N ALA A 45 -1.77 6.15 -0.60
CA ALA A 45 -2.65 5.22 -1.30
C ALA A 45 -3.99 5.85 -1.66
N GLU A 46 -4.56 6.68 -0.79
CA GLU A 46 -5.73 7.51 -1.11
C GLU A 46 -5.42 8.53 -2.20
N ALA A 47 -4.29 9.25 -2.11
CA ALA A 47 -3.89 10.20 -3.14
C ALA A 47 -3.70 9.53 -4.51
N ALA A 48 -3.13 8.32 -4.54
CA ALA A 48 -2.98 7.54 -5.77
C ALA A 48 -4.31 7.00 -6.28
N ALA A 49 -5.22 6.56 -5.41
CA ALA A 49 -6.57 6.12 -5.79
C ALA A 49 -7.38 7.26 -6.44
N SER A 50 -7.27 8.47 -5.90
CA SER A 50 -7.91 9.67 -6.45
C SER A 50 -7.30 10.12 -7.79
N SER A 51 -6.04 9.75 -8.06
CA SER A 51 -5.34 10.16 -9.28
C SER A 51 -5.51 9.21 -10.47
N ASN A 52 -6.12 8.03 -10.29
CA ASN A 52 -6.29 7.02 -11.35
C ASN A 52 -7.61 7.16 -12.14
N LYS A 53 -8.13 8.39 -12.32
CA LYS A 53 -9.39 8.67 -13.03
C LYS A 53 -9.19 9.53 -14.29
N LYS A 54 -8.09 9.32 -15.02
CA LYS A 54 -7.89 9.92 -16.35
C LYS A 54 -7.87 8.85 -17.42
#